data_AF-A0A841N2B6-F1
#
_entry.id   AF-A0A841N2B6-F1
#
_cell.length_a   1.000
_cell.length_b   1.000
_cell.length_c   1.000
_cell.angle_alpha   90.00
_cell.angle_beta   90.00
_cell.angle_gamma   90.00
#
_symmetry.space_group_name_H-M   'P 1'
#
loop_
_entity.id
_entity.type
_entity.pdbx_description
1 polymer ?
#
loop_
_entity_poly.entity_id
_entity_poly.type
_entity_poly.pdbx_seq_one_letter_code
_entity_poly.pdbx_strand_id
1 'polypeptide(L)' 'MQRIEIKAEQFFELLKLKDTSMWEIFSQMIDGNEKEIIFLDNEDKILFNYILPSEQAKLEEDRKEFSKQFSDKLANFN' A
#
# COMPACT_ATOMS: atom_id res chain seq x y z
N MET A 1 -14.22 -7.48 -8.52
CA MET A 1 -12.87 -7.07 -8.12
C MET A 1 -12.42 -5.93 -9.02
N GLN A 2 -12.02 -4.82 -8.41
CA GLN A 2 -11.42 -3.69 -9.13
C GLN A 2 -9.90 -3.80 -9.03
N ARG A 3 -9.19 -3.55 -10.15
CA ARG A 3 -7.72 -3.54 -10.18
C ARG A 3 -7.26 -2.10 -10.36
N ILE A 4 -6.28 -1.70 -9.57
CA ILE A 4 -5.71 -0.35 -9.54
C ILE A 4 -4.21 -0.50 -9.71
N GLU A 5 -3.66 0.19 -10.70
CA GLU A 5 -2.23 0.22 -10.96
C GLU A 5 -1.67 1.54 -10.43
N ILE A 6 -0.64 1.46 -9.60
CA ILE A 6 -0.04 2.61 -8.92
C ILE A 6 1.46 2.61 -9.20
N LYS A 7 1.98 3.73 -9.73
CA LYS A 7 3.43 3.95 -9.79
C LYS A 7 3.97 4.12 -8.38
N ALA A 8 4.82 3.20 -7.93
CA ALA A 8 5.33 3.17 -6.57
C ALA A 8 6.06 4.47 -6.21
N GLU A 9 6.94 4.97 -7.07
CA GLU A 9 7.65 6.22 -6.84
C GLU A 9 6.69 7.40 -6.68
N GLN A 10 5.75 7.58 -7.61
CA GLN A 10 4.76 8.66 -7.54
C GLN A 10 3.88 8.56 -6.29
N PHE A 11 3.56 7.34 -5.85
CA PHE A 11 2.80 7.11 -4.63
C PHE A 11 3.58 7.51 -3.38
N PHE A 12 4.85 7.11 -3.27
CA PHE A 12 5.70 7.53 -2.15
C PHE A 12 5.92 9.04 -2.11
N GLU A 13 6.08 9.68 -3.28
CA GLU A 13 6.14 11.14 -3.36
C GLU A 13 4.83 11.78 -2.88
N LEU A 14 3.68 11.25 -3.30
CA LEU A 14 2.37 11.73 -2.85
C LEU A 14 2.21 11.62 -1.33
N LEU A 15 2.66 10.52 -0.71
CA LEU A 15 2.64 10.35 0.74
C LEU A 15 3.48 11.42 1.45
N LYS A 16 4.69 11.70 0.95
CA LYS A 16 5.57 12.76 1.46
C LYS A 16 4.94 14.14 1.32
N LEU A 17 4.31 14.43 0.18
CA LEU A 17 3.66 15.72 -0.09
C LEU A 17 2.43 15.95 0.79
N LYS A 18 1.67 14.90 1.07
CA LYS A 18 0.44 14.96 1.89
C LYS A 18 0.71 14.81 3.39
N ASP A 19 1.95 14.55 3.79
CA ASP A 19 2.35 14.21 5.16
C ASP A 19 1.43 13.12 5.76
N THR A 20 1.14 12.08 4.97
CA THR A 20 0.17 11.04 5.32
C THR A 20 0.75 9.65 5.11
N SER A 21 0.21 8.67 5.82
CA SER A 21 0.65 7.29 5.71
C SER A 21 -0.05 6.56 4.56
N MET A 22 0.63 5.58 3.96
CA MET A 22 0.05 4.64 2.97
C MET A 22 -1.29 4.07 3.45
N TRP A 23 -1.34 3.67 4.73
CA TRP A 23 -2.52 3.10 5.36
C TRP A 23 -3.70 4.07 5.45
N GLU A 24 -3.45 5.37 5.61
CA GLU A 24 -4.52 6.37 5.61
C GLU A 24 -5.15 6.50 4.22
N ILE A 25 -4.33 6.49 3.17
CA ILE A 25 -4.82 6.46 1.79
C ILE A 25 -5.64 5.19 1.54
N PHE A 26 -5.11 4.03 1.94
CA PHE A 26 -5.81 2.75 1.80
C PHE A 26 -7.15 2.74 2.55
N SER A 27 -7.18 3.26 3.77
CA SER A 27 -8.41 3.36 4.57
C SER A 27 -9.46 4.24 3.89
N GLN A 28 -9.06 5.30 3.18
CA GLN A 28 -9.97 6.13 2.40
C GLN A 28 -10.46 5.44 1.12
N MET A 29 -9.72 4.45 0.63
CA MET A 29 -10.09 3.66 -0.55
C MET A 29 -11.02 2.49 -0.21
N ILE A 30 -11.25 2.15 1.06
CA ILE A 30 -12.18 1.11 1.47
C ILE A 30 -13.61 1.60 1.25
N ASP A 31 -14.35 0.92 0.38
CA ASP A 31 -15.75 1.21 0.05
C ASP A 31 -16.68 -0.01 0.28
N GLY A 32 -16.16 -1.08 0.90
CA GLY A 32 -16.86 -2.36 1.02
C GLY A 32 -16.55 -3.36 -0.10
N ASN A 33 -15.72 -3.00 -1.09
CA ASN A 33 -15.27 -3.91 -2.14
C ASN A 33 -13.77 -4.19 -2.06
N GLU A 34 -13.39 -5.44 -2.32
CA GLU A 34 -11.99 -5.84 -2.45
C GLU A 34 -11.39 -5.25 -3.74
N LYS A 35 -10.23 -4.62 -3.59
CA LYS A 35 -9.46 -4.06 -4.70
C LYS A 35 -8.07 -4.64 -4.72
N GLU A 36 -7.58 -4.90 -5.92
CA GLU A 36 -6.18 -5.30 -6.11
C GLU A 36 -5.38 -4.06 -6.50
N ILE A 37 -4.44 -3.67 -5.66
CA ILE A 37 -3.50 -2.58 -5.90
C ILE A 37 -2.18 -3.19 -6.39
N ILE A 38 -1.80 -2.85 -7.61
CA ILE A 38 -0.55 -3.30 -8.23
C ILE A 38 0.42 -2.14 -8.23
N PHE A 39 1.49 -2.28 -7.47
CA PHE A 39 2.57 -1.33 -7.47
C PHE A 39 3.51 -1.62 -8.63
N LEU A 40 3.61 -0.64 -9.52
CA LEU A 40 4.45 -0.67 -10.70
C LEU A 40 5.67 0.25 -10.49
N ASP A 41 6.79 -0.13 -11.08
CA ASP A 41 7.95 0.73 -11.25
C ASP A 41 7.69 1.79 -12.35
N ASN A 42 8.61 2.74 -12.51
CA ASN A 42 8.60 3.71 -13.61
C ASN A 42 8.61 3.03 -14.99
N GLU A 43 9.18 1.84 -15.11
CA GLU A 43 9.17 1.02 -16.34
C GLU A 43 7.90 0.14 -16.52
N ASP A 44 6.82 0.38 -15.76
CA ASP A 44 5.59 -0.44 -15.79
C ASP A 44 5.80 -1.92 -15.37
N LYS A 45 6.90 -2.21 -14.69
CA LYS A 45 7.17 -3.53 -14.11
C LYS A 45 6.46 -3.67 -12.77
N ILE A 46 5.80 -4.80 -12.56
CA ILE A 46 5.16 -5.12 -11.27
C ILE A 46 6.25 -5.33 -10.21
N LEU A 47 6.24 -4.47 -9.20
CA LEU A 47 7.10 -4.58 -8.02
C LEU A 47 6.44 -5.50 -6.98
N PHE A 48 5.18 -5.24 -6.67
CA PHE A 48 4.37 -6.05 -5.76
C PHE A 48 2.88 -5.75 -5.93
N ASN A 49 2.04 -6.71 -5.55
CA ASN A 49 0.59 -6.59 -5.52
C ASN A 49 0.09 -6.65 -4.07
N TYR A 50 -0.82 -5.76 -3.73
CA TYR A 50 -1.49 -5.69 -2.44
C TYR A 50 -2.99 -5.79 -2.65
N ILE A 51 -3.67 -6.66 -1.91
CA ILE A 51 -5.12 -6.76 -1.95
C ILE A 51 -5.66 -5.88 -0.83
N LEU A 52 -6.26 -4.76 -1.21
CA LEU A 52 -6.96 -3.89 -0.28
C LEU A 52 -8.23 -4.61 0.19
N PRO A 53 -8.35 -4.90 1.50
CA PRO A 53 -9.54 -5.55 2.03
C PRO A 53 -10.76 -4.63 1.91
N SER A 54 -11.93 -5.26 1.84
CA SER A 54 -13.22 -4.55 1.86
C SER A 54 -13.57 -3.95 3.22
N GLU A 55 -12.85 -4.32 4.28
CA GLU A 55 -13.16 -3.94 5.66
C GLU A 55 -11.94 -3.33 6.35
N GLN A 56 -12.18 -2.25 7.10
CA GLN A 56 -11.12 -1.52 7.81
C GLN A 56 -10.45 -2.36 8.90
N ALA A 57 -11.17 -3.31 9.52
CA ALA A 57 -10.61 -4.20 10.53
C ALA A 57 -9.43 -5.03 9.98
N LYS A 58 -9.58 -5.59 8.78
CA LYS A 58 -8.53 -6.36 8.11
C LYS A 58 -7.35 -5.49 7.70
N LEU A 59 -7.61 -4.26 7.24
CA LEU A 59 -6.55 -3.30 6.93
C LEU A 59 -5.66 -3.00 8.16
N GLU A 60 -6.27 -2.87 9.33
CA GLU A 60 -5.55 -2.64 10.58
C GLU A 60 -4.73 -3.85 11.03
N GLU A 61 -5.21 -5.07 10.75
CA GLU A 61 -4.44 -6.30 10.96
C GLU A 61 -3.23 -6.37 10.02
N ASP A 62 -3.44 -6.11 8.72
CA ASP A 62 -2.37 -6.02 7.73
C ASP A 62 -1.34 -4.97 8.11
N ARG A 63 -1.77 -3.80 8.60
CA ARG A 63 -0.88 -2.73 9.07
C ARG A 63 0.03 -3.20 10.19
N LYS A 64 -0.51 -3.93 11.18
CA LYS A 64 0.27 -4.45 12.30
C LYS A 64 1.26 -5.51 11.85
N GLU A 65 0.83 -6.42 10.97
CA GLU A 65 1.70 -7.47 10.45
C GLU A 65 2.81 -6.89 9.57
N PHE A 66 2.46 -5.94 8.69
CA PHE A 66 3.41 -5.24 7.85
C PHE A 66 4.39 -4.41 8.67
N SER A 67 3.94 -3.64 9.66
CA SER A 67 4.85 -2.87 10.53
C SER A 67 5.89 -3.77 11.22
N LYS A 68 5.49 -5.00 11.57
CA LYS A 68 6.38 -5.99 12.16
C LYS A 68 7.37 -6.55 11.12
N GLN A 69 6.91 -6.93 9.93
CA GLN A 69 7.77 -7.50 8.88
C GLN A 69 8.66 -6.47 8.18
N PHE A 70 8.24 -5.21 8.10
CA PHE A 70 8.92 -4.17 7.34
C PHE A 70 9.94 -3.39 8.18
N SER A 71 9.74 -3.30 9.51
CA SER A 71 10.77 -2.76 10.42
C SER A 71 12.08 -3.57 10.33
N ASP A 72 11.97 -4.89 10.19
CA ASP A 72 13.12 -5.78 9.99
C ASP A 72 13.77 -5.66 8.59
N LYS A 73 12.99 -5.33 7.55
CA LYS A 73 13.52 -5.13 6.17
C LYS A 73 14.18 -3.77 5.98
N LEU A 74 13.65 -2.69 6.54
CA LEU A 74 14.25 -1.35 6.47
C LEU A 74 15.57 -1.27 7.23
N ALA A 75 15.74 -2.04 8.30
CA ALA A 75 17.01 -2.14 9.02
C ALA A 75 18.17 -2.70 8.17
N ASN A 76 17.87 -3.44 7.09
CA ASN A 76 18.85 -4.00 6.17
C ASN A 76 19.05 -3.17 4.88
N PHE A 77 18.39 -2.03 4.74
CA PHE A 77 18.59 -1.08 3.63
C PHE A 77 19.55 0.07 4.00
N ASN A 78 20.48 -0.16 4.95
CA ASN A 78 21.58 0.74 5.30
C ASN A 78 22.89 0.29 4.66
#